data_AF-A0A3M8GGT5-F1
#
_entry.id   AF-A0A3M8GGT5-F1
#
_cell.length_a   1.000
_cell.length_b   1.000
_cell.length_c   1.000
_cell.angle_alpha   90.00
_cell.angle_beta   90.00
_cell.angle_gamma   90.00
#
_symmetry.space_group_name_H-M   'P 1'
#
loop_
_entity.id
_entity.type
_entity.pdbx_description
1 polymer ?
#
loop_
_entity_poly.entity_id
_entity_poly.type
_entity_poly.pdbx_seq_one_letter_code
_entity_poly.pdbx_strand_id
1 'polypeptide(L)'
;MKRIAPLLSVILLVFSCSNFQKKVDAKEALLALNAPRDDAKSTDLKPPIGAKGQIATFLTFQKEDAEQAMNFYIALFENSEIKTVKRWGKDGPAKEGTIMHASFTLNGKLFMCSDSPPIHEWGFTPAVSNYVACESESELEQLFTKLSENGKVLMPLNNYGFSQKFGFVEDQFGVSWQLNLD
;
A
#
# COMPACT_ATOMS: atom_id res chain seq x y z
N MET A 1 -11.80 -23.40 70.36
CA MET A 1 -12.97 -22.56 70.73
C MET A 1 -12.55 -21.10 70.72
N LYS A 2 -13.48 -20.23 70.30
CA LYS A 2 -13.48 -18.76 70.28
C LYS A 2 -12.85 -18.06 69.06
N ARG A 3 -13.79 -17.61 68.22
CA ARG A 3 -13.72 -16.70 67.07
C ARG A 3 -13.52 -15.26 67.53
N ILE A 4 -12.74 -14.45 66.83
CA ILE A 4 -12.96 -13.00 66.63
C ILE A 4 -12.40 -12.61 65.25
N ALA A 5 -13.27 -12.15 64.35
CA ALA A 5 -12.96 -11.28 63.21
C ALA A 5 -13.31 -9.83 63.65
N PRO A 6 -12.77 -8.72 63.07
CA PRO A 6 -12.93 -8.32 61.66
C PRO A 6 -11.63 -7.64 61.10
N LEU A 7 -11.48 -7.01 59.93
CA LEU A 7 -12.34 -6.16 59.12
C LEU A 7 -11.70 -6.02 57.71
N LEU A 8 -12.51 -6.12 56.67
CA LEU A 8 -12.15 -5.88 55.27
C LEU A 8 -11.78 -4.40 55.02
N SER A 9 -10.79 -4.16 54.16
CA SER A 9 -10.78 -3.03 53.22
C SER A 9 -9.93 -3.39 51.99
N VAL A 10 -10.61 -3.92 50.97
CA VAL A 10 -10.07 -4.11 49.62
C VAL A 10 -10.42 -2.83 48.85
N ILE A 11 -9.42 -2.03 48.51
CA ILE A 11 -9.58 -0.87 47.62
C ILE A 11 -9.60 -1.42 46.17
N LEU A 12 -10.80 -1.49 45.60
CA LEU A 12 -11.01 -1.76 44.17
C LEU A 12 -10.93 -0.42 43.43
N LEU A 13 -9.83 -0.16 42.73
CA LEU A 13 -9.74 0.97 41.79
C LEU A 13 -10.55 0.62 40.54
N VAL A 14 -11.81 1.07 40.52
CA VAL A 14 -12.67 1.03 39.34
C VAL A 14 -12.28 2.22 38.45
N PHE A 15 -11.52 1.96 37.38
CA PHE A 15 -11.40 2.93 36.29
C PHE A 15 -12.73 2.99 35.55
N SER A 16 -13.47 4.07 35.79
CA SER A 16 -14.71 4.41 35.09
C SER A 16 -14.39 4.69 33.62
N CYS A 17 -14.86 3.80 32.74
CA CYS A 17 -14.88 3.99 31.30
C CYS A 17 -16.08 4.87 30.96
N SER A 18 -15.87 6.16 30.74
CA SER A 18 -16.90 7.04 30.17
C SER A 18 -16.27 8.21 29.43
N ASN A 19 -16.15 8.08 28.11
CA ASN A 19 -16.26 9.20 27.15
C ASN A 19 -16.42 8.71 25.71
N PHE A 20 -17.23 7.66 25.51
CA PHE A 20 -17.73 7.27 24.20
C PHE A 20 -19.14 7.85 24.05
N GLN A 21 -19.24 9.14 23.66
CA GLN A 21 -20.38 9.70 22.91
C GLN A 21 -20.12 11.19 22.57
N LYS A 22 -19.62 11.50 21.38
CA LYS A 22 -19.95 12.77 20.70
C LYS A 22 -20.69 12.42 19.42
N LYS A 23 -22.02 12.47 19.53
CA LYS A 23 -22.98 12.29 18.45
C LYS A 23 -22.96 13.61 17.64
N VAL A 24 -22.31 13.60 16.48
CA VAL A 24 -22.39 14.73 15.53
C VAL A 24 -23.80 14.73 14.95
N ASP A 25 -24.49 15.85 15.06
CA ASP A 25 -25.85 16.05 14.56
C ASP A 25 -25.84 15.99 13.03
N ALA A 26 -26.54 15.01 12.46
CA ALA A 26 -26.62 14.79 11.01
C ALA A 26 -27.19 15.99 10.25
N LYS A 27 -27.86 16.92 10.95
CA LYS A 27 -28.45 18.13 10.36
C LYS A 27 -27.42 19.22 10.08
N GLU A 28 -26.36 19.33 10.88
CA GLU A 28 -25.25 20.27 10.62
C GLU A 28 -24.38 19.80 9.45
N ALA A 29 -24.16 18.50 9.32
CA ALA A 29 -23.42 17.92 8.19
C ALA A 29 -24.10 18.16 6.83
N LEU A 30 -25.43 18.22 6.80
CA LEU A 30 -26.23 18.45 5.59
C LEU A 30 -26.25 19.92 5.15
N LEU A 31 -26.16 20.86 6.09
CA LEU A 31 -26.03 22.29 5.80
C LEU A 31 -24.64 22.64 5.25
N ALA A 32 -23.59 21.97 5.71
CA ALA A 32 -22.22 22.17 5.24
C ALA A 32 -21.98 21.69 3.78
N LEU A 33 -22.86 20.83 3.24
CA LEU A 33 -22.75 20.31 1.87
C LEU A 33 -23.34 21.27 0.80
N ASN A 34 -24.16 22.25 1.19
CA ASN A 34 -24.88 23.13 0.26
C ASN A 34 -24.41 24.60 0.29
N ALA A 35 -23.34 24.93 1.01
CA ALA A 35 -22.77 26.27 0.98
C ALA A 35 -21.97 26.50 -0.32
N PRO A 36 -22.14 27.64 -1.02
CA PRO A 36 -21.29 28.00 -2.14
C PRO A 36 -19.85 28.18 -1.64
N ARG A 37 -18.91 27.40 -2.20
CA ARG A 37 -17.49 27.54 -1.86
C ARG A 37 -16.87 28.60 -2.75
N ASP A 38 -16.82 29.83 -2.24
CA ASP A 38 -15.93 30.85 -2.74
C ASP A 38 -14.49 30.59 -2.25
N ASP A 39 -13.59 30.72 -3.23
CA ASP A 39 -12.15 30.98 -3.21
C ASP A 39 -11.14 30.31 -2.22
N ALA A 40 -10.19 29.61 -2.87
CA ALA A 40 -8.74 29.78 -2.71
C ALA A 40 -8.15 29.87 -1.28
N LYS A 41 -7.75 28.70 -0.74
CA LYS A 41 -6.40 28.37 -0.25
C LYS A 41 -6.43 27.02 0.46
N SER A 42 -5.91 25.98 -0.18
CA SER A 42 -5.55 24.71 0.46
C SER A 42 -4.44 24.07 -0.36
N THR A 43 -3.29 23.90 0.29
CA THR A 43 -2.21 23.00 -0.09
C THR A 43 -2.73 21.56 -0.26
N ASP A 44 -2.02 20.77 -1.05
CA ASP A 44 -2.26 19.36 -1.42
C ASP A 44 -3.23 19.11 -2.59
N LEU A 45 -2.81 19.54 -3.78
CA LEU A 45 -3.36 18.99 -5.02
C LEU A 45 -2.68 17.64 -5.27
N LYS A 46 -3.28 16.54 -4.78
CA LYS A 46 -3.08 15.21 -5.37
C LYS A 46 -3.54 15.35 -6.83
N PRO A 47 -2.65 15.28 -7.85
CA PRO A 47 -3.07 15.49 -9.22
C PRO A 47 -4.14 14.46 -9.57
N PRO A 48 -5.22 14.86 -10.30
CA PRO A 48 -6.22 13.90 -10.73
C PRO A 48 -5.52 12.84 -11.57
N ILE A 49 -5.73 11.59 -11.21
CA ILE A 49 -5.25 10.44 -11.97
C ILE A 49 -5.84 10.58 -13.38
N GLY A 50 -4.97 10.64 -14.39
CA GLY A 50 -5.36 10.97 -15.76
C GLY A 50 -5.21 12.45 -16.14
N ALA A 51 -4.44 13.24 -15.40
CA ALA A 51 -3.99 14.55 -15.86
C ALA A 51 -3.20 14.41 -17.17
N LYS A 52 -3.56 15.20 -18.20
CA LYS A 52 -2.84 15.20 -19.49
C LYS A 52 -1.35 15.42 -19.26
N GLY A 53 -0.51 14.52 -19.80
CA GLY A 53 0.95 14.62 -19.75
C GLY A 53 1.64 13.91 -18.58
N GLN A 54 0.90 13.21 -17.72
CA GLN A 54 1.48 12.39 -16.65
C GLN A 54 2.21 11.15 -17.21
N ILE A 55 3.37 10.82 -16.63
CA ILE A 55 4.11 9.57 -16.89
C ILE A 55 3.92 8.65 -15.68
N ALA A 56 3.67 7.37 -15.93
CA ALA A 56 3.49 6.35 -14.91
C ALA A 56 4.26 5.07 -15.26
N THR A 57 4.68 4.34 -14.23
CA THR A 57 5.19 2.97 -14.39
C THR A 57 4.02 2.05 -14.71
N PHE A 58 4.14 1.27 -15.78
CA PHE A 58 3.15 0.28 -16.20
C PHE A 58 3.72 -1.14 -16.09
N LEU A 59 3.11 -1.98 -15.27
CA LEU A 59 3.51 -3.37 -15.04
C LEU A 59 2.61 -4.31 -15.84
N THR A 60 3.15 -4.92 -16.89
CA THR A 60 2.42 -5.90 -17.70
C THR A 60 2.76 -7.31 -17.23
N PHE A 61 1.79 -7.94 -16.57
CA PHE A 61 1.87 -9.31 -16.09
C PHE A 61 1.42 -10.29 -17.17
N GLN A 62 1.93 -11.52 -17.12
CA GLN A 62 1.66 -12.54 -18.13
C GLN A 62 1.13 -13.84 -17.51
N LYS A 63 0.95 -13.92 -16.19
CA LYS A 63 0.53 -15.14 -15.49
C LYS A 63 -0.82 -14.99 -14.79
N GLU A 64 -1.64 -14.03 -15.22
CA GLU A 64 -2.94 -13.72 -14.61
C GLU A 64 -2.84 -13.31 -13.13
N ASP A 65 -1.71 -12.71 -12.74
CA ASP A 65 -1.32 -12.38 -11.37
C ASP A 65 -1.30 -10.85 -11.10
N ALA A 66 -1.74 -10.01 -12.03
CA ALA A 66 -1.74 -8.55 -11.84
C ALA A 66 -2.55 -8.08 -10.62
N GLU A 67 -3.71 -8.71 -10.35
CA GLU A 67 -4.52 -8.37 -9.17
C GLU A 67 -3.83 -8.78 -7.87
N GLN A 68 -3.14 -9.92 -7.87
CA GLN A 68 -2.42 -10.43 -6.70
C GLN A 68 -1.20 -9.54 -6.40
N ALA A 69 -0.44 -9.16 -7.45
CA ALA A 69 0.67 -8.25 -7.34
C ALA A 69 0.24 -6.88 -6.82
N MET A 70 -0.80 -6.28 -7.41
CA MET A 70 -1.34 -4.99 -6.97
C MET A 70 -1.76 -5.02 -5.49
N ASN A 71 -2.53 -6.03 -5.07
CA ASN A 71 -2.97 -6.16 -3.68
C ASN A 71 -1.80 -6.37 -2.72
N PHE A 72 -0.82 -7.18 -3.13
CA PHE A 72 0.41 -7.38 -2.36
C PHE A 72 1.16 -6.07 -2.17
N TYR A 73 1.38 -5.28 -3.22
CA TYR A 73 2.08 -4.00 -3.11
C TYR A 73 1.35 -3.00 -2.23
N ILE A 74 0.03 -2.88 -2.35
CA ILE A 74 -0.75 -1.95 -1.53
C ILE A 74 -0.69 -2.31 -0.05
N ALA A 75 -0.60 -3.60 0.28
CA ALA A 75 -0.45 -4.05 1.65
C ALA A 75 0.94 -3.75 2.26
N LEU A 76 1.96 -3.48 1.43
CA LEU A 76 3.32 -3.19 1.89
C LEU A 76 3.56 -1.72 2.27
N PHE A 77 2.75 -0.80 1.74
CA PHE A 77 3.01 0.63 1.80
C PHE A 77 1.78 1.40 2.32
N GLU A 78 1.92 2.18 3.39
CA GLU A 78 0.77 2.79 4.09
C GLU A 78 -0.04 3.78 3.24
N ASN A 79 0.62 4.68 2.50
CA ASN A 79 -0.06 5.68 1.66
C ASN A 79 -0.33 5.13 0.25
N SER A 80 -1.06 4.01 0.20
CA SER A 80 -1.31 3.23 -1.01
C SER A 80 -2.77 2.84 -1.13
N GLU A 81 -3.26 2.80 -2.38
CA GLU A 81 -4.67 2.54 -2.64
C GLU A 81 -4.89 2.16 -4.11
N ILE A 82 -5.87 1.28 -4.35
CA ILE A 82 -6.38 0.99 -5.69
C ILE A 82 -7.19 2.19 -6.16
N LYS A 83 -6.98 2.61 -7.40
CA LYS A 83 -7.62 3.79 -7.98
C LYS A 83 -8.69 3.42 -8.98
N THR A 84 -8.36 2.56 -9.93
CA THR A 84 -9.32 2.08 -10.94
C THR A 84 -9.03 0.62 -11.24
N VAL A 85 -10.07 -0.18 -11.47
CA VAL A 85 -9.91 -1.55 -11.97
C VAL A 85 -10.91 -1.78 -13.09
N LYS A 86 -10.40 -2.18 -14.26
CA LYS A 86 -11.18 -2.67 -15.40
C LYS A 86 -10.77 -4.11 -15.66
N ARG A 87 -11.76 -5.00 -15.67
CA ARG A 87 -11.57 -6.45 -15.89
C ARG A 87 -12.05 -6.86 -17.28
N TRP A 88 -11.50 -7.94 -17.80
CA TRP A 88 -12.02 -8.59 -19.00
C TRP A 88 -13.40 -9.20 -18.73
N GLY A 89 -14.34 -8.97 -19.65
CA GLY A 89 -15.65 -9.64 -19.67
C GLY A 89 -15.59 -10.95 -20.46
N LYS A 90 -16.72 -11.67 -20.50
CA LYS A 90 -16.86 -12.98 -21.17
C LYS A 90 -16.41 -13.01 -22.63
N ASP A 91 -16.69 -11.94 -23.36
CA ASP A 91 -16.40 -11.85 -24.80
C ASP A 91 -15.00 -11.27 -25.09
N GLY A 92 -14.15 -11.16 -24.06
CA GLY A 92 -12.79 -10.62 -24.17
C GLY A 92 -11.77 -11.64 -24.67
N PRO A 93 -10.62 -11.19 -25.21
CA PRO A 93 -9.51 -12.04 -25.62
C PRO A 93 -8.75 -12.71 -24.46
N ALA A 94 -8.99 -12.29 -23.22
CA ALA A 94 -8.40 -12.88 -22.01
C ALA A 94 -9.48 -13.47 -21.11
N LYS A 95 -9.05 -14.31 -20.17
CA LYS A 95 -9.91 -14.95 -19.18
C LYS A 95 -10.78 -13.92 -18.44
N GLU A 96 -12.07 -14.20 -18.37
CA GLU A 96 -13.04 -13.37 -17.64
C GLU A 96 -12.56 -13.10 -16.20
N GLY A 97 -12.65 -11.84 -15.78
CA GLY A 97 -12.26 -11.41 -14.44
C GLY A 97 -10.79 -11.02 -14.26
N THR A 98 -9.90 -11.38 -15.19
CA THR A 98 -8.50 -10.90 -15.16
C THR A 98 -8.40 -9.39 -15.44
N ILE A 99 -7.28 -8.77 -15.06
CA ILE A 99 -7.10 -7.33 -15.14
C ILE A 99 -6.86 -6.92 -16.59
N MET A 100 -7.84 -6.28 -17.21
CA MET A 100 -7.63 -5.60 -18.49
C MET A 100 -6.73 -4.38 -18.28
N HIS A 101 -7.01 -3.61 -17.24
CA HIS A 101 -6.28 -2.40 -16.89
C HIS A 101 -6.62 -1.99 -15.46
N ALA A 102 -5.62 -1.72 -14.63
CA ALA A 102 -5.80 -1.12 -13.32
C ALA A 102 -4.80 0.02 -13.09
N SER A 103 -5.16 0.91 -12.17
CA SER A 103 -4.26 1.92 -11.63
C SER A 103 -4.34 1.91 -10.12
N PHE A 104 -3.20 2.17 -9.48
CA PHE A 104 -3.05 2.20 -8.04
C PHE A 104 -1.92 3.16 -7.66
N THR A 105 -1.87 3.56 -6.40
CA THR A 105 -0.75 4.34 -5.89
C THR A 105 0.02 3.57 -4.84
N LEU A 106 1.35 3.68 -4.86
CA LEU A 106 2.25 3.21 -3.80
C LEU A 106 2.98 4.42 -3.21
N ASN A 107 2.83 4.68 -1.92
CA ASN A 107 3.33 5.90 -1.27
C ASN A 107 3.04 7.18 -2.09
N GLY A 108 1.80 7.28 -2.60
CA GLY A 108 1.34 8.39 -3.45
C GLY A 108 1.85 8.42 -4.90
N LYS A 109 2.78 7.55 -5.31
CA LYS A 109 3.25 7.45 -6.71
C LYS A 109 2.31 6.59 -7.54
N LEU A 110 1.97 7.03 -8.76
CA LEU A 110 1.06 6.32 -9.66
C LEU A 110 1.75 5.12 -10.33
N PHE A 111 1.09 3.97 -10.22
CA PHE A 111 1.39 2.75 -10.95
C PHE A 111 0.17 2.30 -11.74
N MET A 112 0.42 1.53 -12.79
CA MET A 112 -0.61 0.93 -13.63
C MET A 112 -0.24 -0.53 -13.88
N CYS A 113 -1.23 -1.39 -14.12
CA CYS A 113 -0.97 -2.78 -14.49
C CYS A 113 -2.05 -3.40 -15.38
N SER A 114 -1.70 -4.51 -16.02
CA SER A 114 -2.62 -5.38 -16.76
C SER A 114 -2.13 -6.83 -16.76
N ASP A 115 -3.06 -7.75 -16.97
CA ASP A 115 -2.78 -9.11 -17.44
C ASP A 115 -2.78 -9.12 -18.97
N SER A 116 -1.66 -9.49 -19.58
CA SER A 116 -1.50 -9.67 -21.01
C SER A 116 -2.15 -10.97 -21.47
N PRO A 117 -3.11 -10.95 -22.42
CA PRO A 117 -3.63 -12.18 -23.02
C PRO A 117 -2.55 -13.00 -23.77
N PRO A 118 -1.66 -12.41 -24.59
CA PRO A 118 -0.54 -13.16 -25.18
C PRO A 118 0.61 -13.32 -24.19
N ILE A 119 1.28 -14.47 -24.28
CA ILE A 119 2.55 -14.76 -23.61
C ILE A 119 3.70 -14.43 -24.55
N HIS A 120 4.75 -13.84 -24.01
CA HIS A 120 5.94 -13.40 -24.72
C HIS A 120 7.21 -13.95 -24.07
N GLU A 121 8.30 -13.95 -24.83
CA GLU A 121 9.63 -14.36 -24.36
C GLU A 121 10.31 -13.33 -23.44
N TRP A 122 9.77 -12.11 -23.36
CA TRP A 122 10.27 -11.07 -22.45
C TRP A 122 9.58 -11.16 -21.08
N GLY A 123 10.23 -10.58 -20.08
CA GLY A 123 9.70 -10.45 -18.72
C GLY A 123 10.28 -9.24 -18.02
N PHE A 124 9.95 -9.07 -16.74
CA PHE A 124 10.61 -8.10 -15.89
C PHE A 124 12.10 -8.41 -15.78
N THR A 125 12.93 -7.37 -15.69
CA THR A 125 14.37 -7.51 -15.53
C THR A 125 14.90 -6.43 -14.58
N PRO A 126 16.03 -6.65 -13.92
CA PRO A 126 16.66 -5.65 -13.05
C PRO A 126 17.05 -4.33 -13.74
N ALA A 127 17.02 -4.27 -15.09
CA ALA A 127 17.29 -3.05 -15.84
C ALA A 127 16.25 -1.95 -15.60
N VAL A 128 15.02 -2.31 -15.21
CA VAL A 128 13.99 -1.37 -14.75
C VAL A 128 13.51 -1.84 -13.38
N SER A 129 13.81 -1.06 -12.35
CA SER A 129 13.49 -1.39 -10.96
C SER A 129 12.81 -0.24 -10.23
N ASN A 130 12.04 -0.57 -9.19
CA ASN A 130 11.50 0.41 -8.26
C ASN A 130 12.52 0.68 -7.15
N TYR A 131 12.87 1.95 -6.94
CA TYR A 131 13.76 2.36 -5.86
C TYR A 131 12.94 2.92 -4.69
N VAL A 132 13.20 2.43 -3.49
CA VAL A 132 12.54 2.84 -2.25
C VAL A 132 13.59 3.40 -1.29
N ALA A 133 13.51 4.69 -1.03
CA ALA A 133 14.22 5.32 0.08
C ALA A 133 13.43 5.07 1.36
N CYS A 134 13.91 4.15 2.19
CA CYS A 134 13.28 3.76 3.44
C CYS A 134 13.62 4.79 4.53
N GLU A 135 12.68 5.05 5.43
CA GLU A 135 12.80 6.01 6.52
C GLU A 135 13.39 5.38 7.80
N SER A 136 13.41 4.05 7.87
CA SER A 136 13.98 3.32 9.02
C SER A 136 14.52 1.94 8.65
N GLU A 137 15.41 1.42 9.50
CA GLU A 137 15.90 0.04 9.37
C GLU A 137 14.79 -1.00 9.49
N SER A 138 13.80 -0.75 10.37
CA SER A 138 12.63 -1.63 10.52
C SER A 138 11.79 -1.71 9.24
N GLU A 139 11.52 -0.57 8.60
CA GLU A 139 10.80 -0.54 7.32
C GLU A 139 11.59 -1.29 6.25
N LEU A 140 12.88 -0.98 6.12
CA LEU A 140 13.76 -1.61 5.14
C LEU A 140 13.81 -3.14 5.31
N GLU A 141 13.94 -3.64 6.53
CA GLU A 141 13.98 -5.08 6.81
C GLU A 141 12.64 -5.77 6.56
N GLN A 142 11.53 -5.12 6.91
CA GLN A 142 10.18 -5.62 6.63
C GLN A 142 9.92 -5.71 5.12
N LEU A 143 10.21 -4.64 4.38
CA LEU A 143 10.07 -4.62 2.93
C LEU A 143 10.96 -5.65 2.26
N PHE A 144 12.24 -5.72 2.64
CA PHE A 144 13.18 -6.69 2.07
C PHE A 144 12.71 -8.13 2.30
N THR A 145 12.28 -8.44 3.53
CA THR A 145 11.80 -9.78 3.89
C THR A 145 10.56 -10.14 3.06
N LYS A 146 9.59 -9.22 2.94
CA LYS A 146 8.35 -9.48 2.21
C LYS A 146 8.54 -9.56 0.71
N LEU A 147 9.35 -8.67 0.14
CA LEU A 147 9.62 -8.64 -1.28
C LEU A 147 10.51 -9.80 -1.73
N SER A 148 11.41 -10.31 -0.90
CA SER A 148 12.22 -11.50 -1.23
C SER A 148 11.48 -12.82 -1.01
N GLU A 149 10.34 -12.82 -0.31
CA GLU A 149 9.53 -14.01 -0.07
C GLU A 149 9.05 -14.62 -1.40
N ASN A 150 9.46 -15.86 -1.68
CA ASN A 150 9.24 -16.57 -2.96
C ASN A 150 9.81 -15.86 -4.21
N GLY A 151 10.66 -14.85 -4.01
CA GLY A 151 11.37 -14.13 -5.06
C GLY A 151 12.83 -14.55 -5.18
N LYS A 152 13.70 -13.59 -5.54
CA LYS A 152 15.15 -13.76 -5.58
C LYS A 152 15.85 -12.59 -4.92
N VAL A 153 16.83 -12.90 -4.07
CA VAL A 153 17.78 -11.89 -3.57
C VAL A 153 18.89 -11.72 -4.60
N LEU A 154 18.97 -10.54 -5.22
CA LEU A 154 20.03 -10.19 -6.16
C LEU A 154 21.24 -9.61 -5.42
N MET A 155 20.98 -8.76 -4.43
CA MET A 155 21.97 -8.23 -3.49
C MET A 155 21.39 -8.30 -2.08
N PRO A 156 21.99 -9.10 -1.17
CA PRO A 156 21.56 -9.18 0.23
C PRO A 156 21.58 -7.82 0.92
N LEU A 157 20.83 -7.66 2.01
CA LEU A 157 20.96 -6.45 2.84
C LEU A 157 22.37 -6.32 3.40
N ASN A 158 23.07 -5.23 3.06
CA ASN A 158 24.37 -4.92 3.62
C ASN A 158 24.68 -3.43 3.48
N ASN A 159 25.75 -2.97 4.13
CA ASN A 159 26.40 -1.71 3.81
C ASN A 159 27.37 -1.94 2.64
N TYR A 160 27.04 -1.37 1.48
CA TYR A 160 27.84 -1.46 0.26
C TYR A 160 28.75 -0.24 0.04
N GLY A 161 28.92 0.61 1.05
CA GLY A 161 29.82 1.76 1.05
C GLY A 161 29.21 3.08 0.55
N PHE A 162 27.94 3.10 0.15
CA PHE A 162 27.26 4.29 -0.36
C PHE A 162 26.00 4.72 0.42
N SER A 163 25.55 3.90 1.37
CA SER A 163 24.41 4.18 2.26
C SER A 163 24.59 3.39 3.56
N GLN A 164 23.74 3.64 4.58
CA GLN A 164 23.76 2.84 5.81
C GLN A 164 23.45 1.37 5.53
N LYS A 165 22.41 1.10 4.74
CA LYS A 165 21.99 -0.25 4.37
C LYS A 165 21.29 -0.24 3.01
N PHE A 166 21.62 -1.21 2.17
CA PHE A 166 21.02 -1.37 0.85
C PHE A 166 20.77 -2.85 0.54
N GLY A 167 19.74 -3.14 -0.26
CA GLY A 167 19.55 -4.44 -0.88
C GLY A 167 18.75 -4.38 -2.18
N PHE A 168 18.81 -5.46 -2.95
CA PHE A 168 18.16 -5.57 -4.26
C PHE A 168 17.50 -6.94 -4.40
N VAL A 169 16.19 -6.96 -4.67
CA VAL A 169 15.39 -8.18 -4.79
C VAL A 169 14.55 -8.18 -6.07
N GLU A 170 14.27 -9.35 -6.62
CA GLU A 170 13.13 -9.60 -7.50
C GLU A 170 12.02 -10.22 -6.65
N ASP A 171 10.79 -9.71 -6.74
CA ASP A 171 9.67 -10.28 -5.99
C ASP A 171 9.12 -11.58 -6.62
N GLN A 172 8.12 -12.18 -5.96
CA GLN A 172 7.45 -13.40 -6.43
C GLN A 172 6.77 -13.25 -7.81
N PHE A 173 6.55 -12.02 -8.28
CA PHE A 173 6.00 -11.70 -9.60
C PHE A 173 7.10 -11.34 -10.63
N GLY A 174 8.36 -11.26 -10.19
CA GLY A 174 9.54 -10.93 -10.99
C GLY A 174 9.87 -9.44 -11.05
N VAL A 175 9.12 -8.56 -10.38
CA VAL A 175 9.39 -7.12 -10.38
C VAL A 175 10.60 -6.82 -9.50
N SER A 176 11.52 -5.98 -9.98
CA SER A 176 12.78 -5.69 -9.29
C SER A 176 12.66 -4.45 -8.37
N TRP A 177 13.19 -4.56 -7.15
CA TRP A 177 13.08 -3.57 -6.08
C TRP A 177 14.44 -3.31 -5.41
N GLN A 178 14.90 -2.05 -5.47
CA GLN A 178 16.06 -1.58 -4.74
C GLN A 178 15.60 -0.85 -3.47
N LEU A 179 16.07 -1.29 -2.31
CA LEU A 179 15.72 -0.74 -1.01
C LEU A 179 16.96 -0.10 -0.41
N ASN A 180 16.85 1.16 -0.01
CA ASN A 180 17.97 1.94 0.49
C ASN A 180 17.60 2.69 1.76
N LEU A 181 18.50 2.67 2.75
CA LEU A 181 18.48 3.50 3.93
C LEU A 181 19.78 4.31 3.94
N ASP A 182 19.65 5.64 3.86
CA ASP A 182 20.77 6.60 3.88
C ASP A 182 21.30 6.83 5.30
#